data_AF-A0AAN6U950-F1
#
_entry.id   AF-A0AAN6U950-F1
#
_cell.length_a   1.000
_cell.length_b   1.000
_cell.length_c   1.000
_cell.angle_alpha   90.00
_cell.angle_beta   90.00
_cell.angle_gamma   90.00
#
_symmetry.space_group_name_H-M   'P 1'
#
loop_
_entity.id
_entity.type
_entity.pdbx_description
1 polymer ?
#
loop_
_entity_poly.entity_id
_entity_poly.type
_entity_poly.pdbx_seq_one_letter_code
_entity_poly.pdbx_strand_id
1 'polypeptide(L)'
;MPKAAKGRSGKVEKGKRAKKDPNAPKRGLSAYMFFANEQRENVREENPGVSFGQVGKILGERWKALSDKQRAPYEAKAAADKKRYEDEKQAYNAEEEEESS
;
A
#
# COMPACT_ATOMS: atom_id res chain seq x y z
N MET A 1 7.01 -12.07 26.55
CA MET A 1 7.95 -11.41 25.61
C MET A 1 7.19 -10.32 24.86
N PRO A 2 7.38 -9.01 25.16
CA PRO A 2 6.68 -7.96 24.43
C PRO A 2 7.36 -7.70 23.09
N LYS A 3 6.66 -7.90 21.97
CA LYS A 3 7.19 -7.57 20.64
C LYS A 3 7.15 -6.07 20.40
N ALA A 4 8.33 -5.56 20.05
CA ALA A 4 8.73 -4.16 19.96
C ALA A 4 7.79 -3.26 19.14
N ALA A 5 7.43 -2.13 19.75
CA ALA A 5 7.06 -0.92 19.05
C ALA A 5 8.29 -0.36 18.31
N LYS A 6 8.17 -0.15 16.99
CA LYS A 6 9.13 0.67 16.21
C LYS A 6 8.36 1.83 15.59
N GLY A 7 8.30 2.94 16.31
CA GLY A 7 8.18 4.24 15.66
C GLY A 7 9.54 4.66 15.12
N ARG A 8 9.60 5.19 13.91
CA ARG A 8 10.41 6.38 13.58
C ARG A 8 10.15 6.85 12.14
N SER A 9 9.67 8.08 12.08
CA SER A 9 9.79 9.08 11.03
C SER A 9 10.94 8.81 10.04
N GLY A 10 10.60 8.47 8.81
CA GLY A 10 11.47 8.63 7.64
C GLY A 10 10.91 9.77 6.82
N LYS A 11 11.56 10.93 6.91
CA LYS A 11 11.33 12.11 6.06
C LYS A 11 11.69 11.68 4.62
N VAL A 12 10.72 11.15 3.86
CA VAL A 12 10.94 10.89 2.44
C VAL A 12 10.96 12.26 1.77
N GLU A 13 12.18 12.77 1.57
CA GLU A 13 12.43 13.88 0.68
C GLU A 13 11.65 13.66 -0.61
N LYS A 14 10.98 14.72 -1.04
CA LYS A 14 10.15 14.80 -2.24
C LYS A 14 11.07 14.78 -3.47
N GLY A 15 11.88 13.72 -3.61
CA GLY A 15 12.59 13.40 -4.83
C GLY A 15 11.53 13.24 -5.91
N LYS A 16 11.67 14.02 -6.99
CA LYS A 16 10.89 13.90 -8.23
C LYS A 16 10.53 12.44 -8.43
N ARG A 17 9.23 12.12 -8.40
CA ARG A 17 8.76 10.80 -8.85
C ARG A 17 9.32 10.66 -10.26
N ALA A 18 10.37 9.85 -10.42
CA ALA A 18 10.80 9.41 -11.73
C ALA A 18 9.54 8.97 -12.46
N LYS A 19 9.36 9.46 -13.70
CA LYS A 19 8.21 9.11 -14.53
C LYS A 19 8.14 7.60 -14.48
N LYS A 20 7.14 7.06 -13.78
CA LYS A 20 6.96 5.62 -13.63
C LYS A 20 6.84 5.13 -15.07
N ASP A 21 7.77 4.30 -15.52
CA ASP A 21 7.74 3.78 -16.88
C ASP A 21 6.34 3.23 -17.16
N PRO A 22 5.70 3.64 -18.27
CA PRO A 22 4.32 3.25 -18.55
C PRO A 22 4.15 1.74 -18.70
N ASN A 23 5.25 1.01 -18.96
CA ASN A 23 5.31 -0.44 -19.05
C ASN A 23 5.54 -1.13 -17.69
N ALA A 24 5.91 -0.38 -16.64
CA ALA A 24 6.15 -1.00 -15.35
C ALA A 24 4.84 -1.52 -14.74
N PRO A 25 4.79 -2.78 -14.28
CA PRO A 25 3.58 -3.36 -13.73
C PRO A 25 3.12 -2.54 -12.53
N LYS A 26 1.82 -2.29 -12.49
CA LYS A 26 1.23 -1.46 -11.44
C LYS A 26 1.35 -2.23 -10.13
N ARG A 27 1.98 -1.60 -9.14
CA ARG A 27 2.24 -2.22 -7.84
C ARG A 27 1.00 -2.90 -7.27
N GLY A 28 1.18 -4.13 -6.80
CA GLY A 28 0.14 -4.87 -6.10
C GLY A 28 -0.35 -4.10 -4.88
N LEU A 29 -1.65 -4.13 -4.65
CA LEU A 29 -2.28 -3.48 -3.50
C LEU A 29 -2.05 -4.35 -2.25
N SER A 30 -1.44 -3.76 -1.22
CA SER A 30 -1.30 -4.40 0.09
C SER A 30 -2.64 -4.49 0.82
N ALA A 31 -2.73 -5.31 1.87
CA ALA A 31 -3.93 -5.49 2.70
C ALA A 31 -4.40 -4.15 3.27
N TYR A 32 -3.43 -3.35 3.71
CA TYR A 32 -3.66 -1.99 4.15
C TYR A 32 -4.22 -1.10 3.03
N MET A 33 -3.84 -1.29 1.76
CA MET A 33 -4.38 -0.48 0.67
C MET A 33 -5.80 -0.87 0.27
N PHE A 34 -6.16 -2.14 0.34
CA PHE A 34 -7.55 -2.55 0.18
C PHE A 34 -8.41 -1.92 1.27
N PHE A 35 -8.01 -2.09 2.53
CA PHE A 35 -8.67 -1.46 3.67
C PHE A 35 -8.71 0.07 3.55
N ALA A 36 -7.57 0.70 3.23
CA ALA A 36 -7.46 2.14 3.13
C ALA A 36 -8.26 2.71 1.96
N ASN A 37 -8.43 2.02 0.83
CA ASN A 37 -9.30 2.51 -0.24
C ASN A 37 -10.77 2.51 0.18
N GLU A 38 -11.23 1.38 0.74
CA GLU A 38 -12.61 1.20 1.20
C GLU A 38 -12.94 2.19 2.34
N GLN A 39 -12.05 2.29 3.33
CA GLN A 39 -12.25 3.19 4.46
C GLN A 39 -11.89 4.64 4.16
N ARG A 40 -11.08 4.94 3.14
CA ARG A 40 -10.82 6.34 2.76
C ARG A 40 -12.10 7.01 2.27
N GLU A 41 -12.92 6.28 1.53
CA GLU A 41 -14.21 6.78 1.09
C GLU A 41 -15.10 7.02 2.31
N ASN A 42 -15.26 6.00 3.16
CA ASN A 42 -16.02 6.10 4.40
C ASN A 42 -15.57 7.26 5.30
N VAL A 43 -14.26 7.40 5.58
CA VAL A 43 -13.72 8.49 6.42
C VAL A 43 -13.94 9.85 5.76
N ARG A 44 -13.88 9.94 4.43
CA ARG A 44 -14.14 11.19 3.70
C ARG A 44 -15.62 11.57 3.72
N GLU A 45 -16.51 10.58 3.68
CA GLU A 45 -17.95 10.78 3.81
C GLU A 45 -18.34 11.16 5.24
N GLU A 46 -17.79 10.48 6.25
CA GLU A 46 -17.99 10.81 7.67
C GLU A 46 -17.37 12.18 8.03
N ASN A 47 -16.28 12.55 7.37
CA ASN A 47 -15.56 13.80 7.62
C ASN A 47 -15.40 14.59 6.31
N PRO A 48 -16.46 15.22 5.80
CA PRO A 48 -16.36 16.02 4.59
C PRO A 48 -15.41 17.20 4.86
N GLY A 49 -14.26 17.23 4.17
CA GLY A 49 -13.28 18.31 4.28
C GLY A 49 -11.98 17.97 5.02
N VAL A 50 -11.81 16.74 5.53
CA VAL A 50 -10.48 16.35 6.06
C VAL A 50 -9.47 16.16 4.94
N SER A 51 -8.25 16.67 5.16
CA SER A 51 -7.15 16.48 4.23
C SER A 51 -6.75 15.00 4.12
N PHE A 52 -6.29 14.58 2.94
CA PHE A 52 -5.77 13.23 2.70
C PHE A 52 -4.72 12.79 3.75
N GLY A 53 -3.92 13.73 4.27
CA GLY A 53 -2.97 13.45 5.35
C GLY A 53 -3.62 13.06 6.68
N GLN A 54 -4.78 13.64 7.01
CA GLN A 54 -5.55 13.28 8.22
C GLN A 54 -6.28 11.95 8.00
N VAL A 55 -6.86 11.74 6.83
CA VAL A 55 -7.48 10.46 6.46
C VAL A 55 -6.48 9.32 6.60
N GLY A 56 -5.25 9.48 6.10
CA GLY A 56 -4.19 8.48 6.23
C GLY A 56 -3.82 8.17 7.68
N LYS A 57 -3.87 9.17 8.58
CA LYS A 57 -3.64 8.94 10.03
C LYS A 57 -4.78 8.11 10.64
N ILE A 58 -6.03 8.51 10.41
CA ILE A 58 -7.22 7.81 10.91
C ILE A 58 -7.25 6.37 10.41
N LEU A 59 -6.96 6.15 9.12
CA LEU A 59 -6.88 4.82 8.53
C LEU A 59 -5.77 3.97 9.14
N GLY A 60 -4.59 4.55 9.38
CA GLY A 60 -3.48 3.87 10.03
C GLY A 60 -3.81 3.45 11.46
N GLU A 61 -4.52 4.29 12.20
CA GLU A 61 -5.01 3.97 13.55
C GLU A 61 -6.11 2.91 13.51
N ARG A 62 -7.12 3.04 12.63
CA ARG A 62 -8.15 2.01 12.43
C ARG A 62 -7.53 0.67 12.06
N TRP A 63 -6.54 0.64 11.15
CA TRP A 63 -5.85 -0.59 10.74
C TRP A 63 -5.06 -1.26 11.87
N LYS A 64 -4.42 -0.46 12.73
CA LYS A 64 -3.74 -0.98 13.93
C LYS A 64 -4.74 -1.46 14.99
N ALA A 65 -5.91 -0.83 15.06
CA ALA A 65 -6.99 -1.24 15.94
C ALA A 65 -7.74 -2.48 15.43
N LEU A 66 -7.71 -2.76 14.13
CA LEU A 66 -8.25 -4.00 13.57
C LEU A 66 -7.48 -5.22 14.08
N SER A 67 -8.24 -6.25 14.44
CA SER A 67 -7.70 -7.55 14.80
C SER A 67 -7.21 -8.34 13.58
N ASP A 68 -6.31 -9.30 13.79
CA ASP A 68 -5.82 -10.20 12.72
C ASP A 68 -6.97 -10.90 11.98
N LYS A 69 -8.08 -11.20 12.67
CA LYS A 69 -9.27 -11.78 12.04
C LYS A 69 -9.94 -10.86 11.03
N GLN A 70 -9.97 -9.56 11.30
CA GLN A 70 -10.54 -8.58 10.39
C GLN A 70 -9.57 -8.25 9.26
N ARG A 71 -8.27 -8.30 9.52
CA ARG A 71 -7.22 -8.13 8.51
C ARG A 71 -7.08 -9.35 7.60
N ALA A 72 -7.32 -10.56 8.10
CA ALA A 72 -7.18 -11.81 7.37
C ALA A 72 -7.83 -11.81 5.97
N PRO A 73 -9.10 -11.39 5.77
CA PRO A 73 -9.68 -11.32 4.43
C PRO A 73 -8.97 -10.30 3.52
N TYR A 74 -8.52 -9.17 4.07
CA TYR A 74 -7.76 -8.17 3.32
C TYR A 74 -6.34 -8.65 3.01
N GLU A 75 -5.70 -9.37 3.93
CA GLU A 75 -4.39 -9.99 3.74
C GLU A 75 -4.43 -11.11 2.71
N ALA A 76 -5.49 -11.93 2.68
CA ALA A 76 -5.68 -12.93 1.64
C ALA A 76 -5.84 -12.29 0.25
N LYS A 77 -6.70 -11.25 0.13
CA LYS A 77 -6.86 -10.49 -1.11
C LYS A 77 -5.55 -9.85 -1.56
N ALA A 78 -4.82 -9.26 -0.63
CA ALA A 78 -3.54 -8.64 -0.89
C ALA A 78 -2.44 -9.64 -1.24
N ALA A 79 -2.41 -10.82 -0.63
CA ALA A 79 -1.46 -11.86 -0.97
C ALA A 79 -1.68 -12.35 -2.41
N ALA A 80 -2.94 -12.50 -2.83
CA ALA A 80 -3.28 -12.84 -4.21
C ALA A 80 -2.83 -11.75 -5.20
N ASP A 81 -3.14 -10.49 -4.92
CA ASP A 81 -2.76 -9.36 -5.80
C ASP A 81 -1.24 -9.10 -5.79
N LYS A 82 -0.59 -9.28 -4.63
CA LYS A 82 0.87 -9.22 -4.49
C LYS A 82 1.54 -10.31 -5.32
N LYS A 83 1.00 -11.53 -5.33
CA LYS A 83 1.54 -12.62 -6.15
C LYS A 83 1.44 -12.29 -7.64
N ARG A 84 0.29 -11.75 -8.09
CA ARG A 84 0.15 -11.27 -9.48
C ARG A 84 1.20 -10.22 -9.81
N TYR A 85 1.34 -9.20 -8.94
CA TYR A 85 2.33 -8.15 -9.15
C TYR A 85 3.78 -8.65 -9.12
N GLU A 86 4.12 -9.59 -8.23
CA GLU A 86 5.47 -10.15 -8.17
C GLU A 86 5.80 -10.92 -9.45
N ASP A 87 4.85 -11.67 -10.00
CA ASP A 87 4.99 -12.38 -11.27
C ASP A 87 5.16 -11.41 -12.45
N GLU A 88 4.25 -10.43 -12.58
CA GLU A 88 4.35 -9.37 -13.60
C GLU A 88 5.64 -8.55 -13.46
N LYS A 89 6.07 -8.26 -12.23
CA LYS A 89 7.30 -7.52 -11.95
C LYS A 89 8.53 -8.35 -12.28
N GLN A 90 8.54 -9.65 -12.02
CA GLN A 90 9.65 -10.51 -12.41
C GLN A 90 9.77 -10.59 -13.94
N ALA A 91 8.65 -10.72 -14.65
CA ALA A 91 8.64 -10.68 -16.11
C ALA A 91 9.17 -9.33 -16.63
N TYR A 92 8.66 -8.21 -16.11
CA TYR A 92 9.12 -6.88 -16.48
C TYR A 92 10.60 -6.64 -16.15
N ASN A 93 11.08 -7.07 -14.98
CA ASN A 93 12.49 -6.91 -14.63
C ASN A 93 13.41 -7.74 -15.53
N ALA A 94 12.95 -8.92 -15.97
CA ALA A 94 13.70 -9.75 -16.92
C ALA A 94 13.70 -9.12 -18.33
N GLU A 95 12.58 -8.55 -18.77
CA GLU A 95 12.48 -7.83 -20.05
C GLU A 95 13.29 -6.52 -20.04
N GLU A 96 13.29 -5.76 -18.93
CA GLU A 96 14.08 -4.52 -18.79
C GLU A 96 15.59 -4.80 -18.79
N GLU A 97 16.01 -5.97 -18.24
CA GLU A 97 17.41 -6.39 -18.24
C GLU A 97 17.88 -6.88 -19.61
N GLU A 98 16.98 -7.49 -20.41
CA GLU A 98 17.25 -7.92 -21.79
C GLU A 98 17.23 -6.75 -22.79
N GLU A 99 16.31 -5.80 -22.65
CA GLU A 99 16.23 -4.60 -23.51
C GLU A 99 17.36 -3.59 -23.22
N SER A 100 18.02 -3.70 -22.05
CA SER A 100 19.17 -2.87 -21.67
C SER A 100 20.54 -3.52 -21.98
N SER A 101 20.58 -4.76 -22.48
CA SER A 101 21.82 -5.49 -22.86
C SER A 101 22.06 -5.51 -24.36
#